data_AF-A0A5K3EZI4-F1
#
_entry.id   AF-A0A5K3EZI4-F1
#
_cell.length_a   1.000
_cell.length_b   1.000
_cell.length_c   1.000
_cell.angle_alpha   90.00
_cell.angle_beta   90.00
_cell.angle_gamma   90.00
#
_symmetry.space_group_name_H-M   'P 1'
#
loop_
_entity.id
_entity.type
_entity.pdbx_description
1 polymer ?
#
loop_
_entity_poly.entity_id
_entity_poly.type
_entity_poly.pdbx_seq_one_letter_code
_entity_poly.pdbx_strand_id
1 'polypeptide(L)'
;QLSGFLRCRLFEHYCLYCSQKWSLIPIGLVLGFYVDVVVKRWWNQFLHIPWPDEIAMLLSTYVIDDSTRTKRKLNTVLRYINLSYILSMRRISSRVKKRYPLDQNLGADGIATPNELKRLQSSAPKNKQYWYAIPIFWASHLVSELRSLGIIISDHGVEAILKRLQVFRSSLARLNIYNMINFPLGFTQVATLTTYSYYISSIFGWQFLDVKQNYDHRKVDLYVPVIGILRLIFYSGWLKVAEALINPFGEDVDDFEIDEYIKRNLQLSSFIIEKLHDEAPPLCDGVILAEAPEIRVGTRNERLRHSVCIPVAHRLSAKGANLFFGTYTDIVKQI
;
A
#
# COMPACT_ATOMS: atom_id res chain seq x y z
N GLN A 1 -29.44 -38.36 43.92
CA GLN A 1 -28.81 -37.17 44.53
C GLN A 1 -27.29 -37.31 44.69
N LEU A 2 -26.77 -38.43 45.23
CA LEU A 2 -25.31 -38.65 45.37
C LEU A 2 -24.51 -38.51 44.06
N SER A 3 -25.03 -39.05 42.93
CA SER A 3 -24.34 -38.99 41.63
C SER A 3 -24.24 -37.56 41.07
N GLY A 4 -25.22 -36.70 41.38
CA GLY A 4 -25.19 -35.28 40.99
C GLY A 4 -24.16 -34.50 41.79
N PHE A 5 -24.07 -34.75 43.10
CA PHE A 5 -23.07 -34.11 43.97
C PHE A 5 -21.63 -34.47 43.57
N LEU A 6 -21.36 -35.75 43.28
CA LEU A 6 -20.05 -36.21 42.79
C LEU A 6 -19.66 -35.53 41.46
N ARG A 7 -20.61 -35.29 40.56
CA ARG A 7 -20.36 -34.57 39.29
C ARG A 7 -20.01 -33.10 39.52
N CYS A 8 -20.69 -32.42 40.45
CA CYS A 8 -20.37 -31.04 40.82
C CYS A 8 -18.95 -30.93 41.40
N ARG A 9 -18.56 -31.85 42.28
CA ARG A 9 -17.20 -31.89 42.82
C ARG A 9 -16.13 -32.15 41.77
N LEU A 10 -16.37 -33.09 40.85
CA LEU A 10 -15.44 -33.35 39.75
C LEU A 10 -15.24 -32.11 38.87
N PHE A 11 -16.33 -31.39 38.58
CA PHE A 11 -16.29 -30.14 37.82
C PHE A 11 -15.51 -29.04 38.53
N GLU A 12 -15.74 -28.83 39.83
CA GLU A 12 -14.99 -27.87 40.65
C GLU A 12 -13.48 -28.15 40.59
N HIS A 13 -13.07 -29.40 40.75
CA HIS A 13 -11.64 -29.78 40.66
C HIS A 13 -11.06 -29.54 39.26
N TYR A 14 -11.82 -29.83 38.21
CA TYR A 14 -11.39 -29.57 36.83
C TYR A 14 -11.25 -28.06 36.55
N CYS A 15 -12.20 -27.23 37.00
CA CYS A 15 -12.13 -25.78 36.92
C CYS A 15 -10.90 -25.22 37.65
N LEU A 16 -10.59 -25.74 38.85
CA LEU A 16 -9.39 -25.37 39.61
C LEU A 16 -8.10 -25.79 38.89
N TYR A 17 -8.07 -26.98 38.30
CA TYR A 17 -6.95 -27.43 37.48
C TYR A 17 -6.71 -26.49 36.28
N CYS A 18 -7.75 -26.19 35.51
CA CYS A 18 -7.67 -25.25 34.39
C CYS A 18 -7.23 -23.86 34.86
N SER A 19 -7.70 -23.40 36.03
CA SER A 19 -7.34 -22.13 36.66
C SER A 19 -5.84 -22.02 37.00
N GLN A 20 -5.19 -23.11 37.35
CA GLN A 20 -3.75 -23.12 37.57
C GLN A 20 -2.98 -23.14 36.25
N LYS A 21 -3.46 -23.94 35.28
CA LYS A 21 -2.73 -24.20 34.03
C LYS A 21 -2.84 -23.08 32.99
N TRP A 22 -3.91 -22.28 32.95
CA TRP A 22 -4.03 -21.21 31.92
C TRP A 22 -2.93 -20.16 32.03
N SER A 23 -2.43 -19.89 33.25
CA SER A 23 -1.36 -18.91 33.50
C SER A 23 -0.01 -19.32 32.90
N LEU A 24 0.17 -20.62 32.61
CA LEU A 24 1.38 -21.17 32.02
C LEU A 24 1.43 -21.02 30.50
N ILE A 25 0.30 -20.70 29.85
CA ILE A 25 0.22 -20.60 28.39
C ILE A 25 0.76 -19.22 27.98
N PRO A 26 1.89 -19.14 27.24
CA PRO A 26 2.52 -17.87 26.89
C PRO A 26 1.86 -17.21 25.67
N ILE A 27 0.55 -16.99 25.74
CA ILE A 27 -0.26 -16.51 24.60
C ILE A 27 0.24 -15.17 24.04
N GLY A 28 0.58 -14.22 24.91
CA GLY A 28 1.06 -12.91 24.48
C GLY A 28 2.38 -12.96 23.73
N LEU A 29 3.27 -13.88 24.10
CA LEU A 29 4.56 -14.08 23.42
C LEU A 29 4.35 -14.66 22.02
N VAL A 30 3.56 -15.74 21.93
CA VAL A 30 3.29 -16.43 20.66
C VAL A 30 2.54 -15.51 19.69
N LEU A 31 1.48 -14.85 20.15
CA LEU A 31 0.73 -13.90 19.34
C LEU A 31 1.57 -12.68 18.95
N GLY A 32 2.38 -12.16 19.87
CA GLY A 32 3.27 -11.02 19.59
C GLY A 32 4.23 -11.30 18.44
N PHE A 33 4.94 -12.44 18.48
CA PHE A 33 5.82 -12.83 17.38
C PHE A 33 5.06 -13.13 16.09
N TYR A 34 3.92 -13.83 16.18
CA TYR A 34 3.12 -14.17 15.00
C TYR A 34 2.62 -12.92 14.27
N VAL A 35 2.00 -11.99 15.00
CA VAL A 35 1.44 -10.76 14.45
C VAL A 35 2.55 -9.86 13.90
N ASP A 36 3.68 -9.72 14.61
CA ASP A 36 4.82 -8.93 14.14
C ASP A 36 5.35 -9.41 12.77
N VAL A 37 5.52 -10.72 12.59
CA VAL A 37 5.98 -11.28 11.30
C VAL A 37 4.94 -11.05 10.19
N VAL A 38 3.65 -11.22 10.50
CA VAL A 38 2.57 -10.97 9.53
C VAL A 38 2.53 -9.49 9.12
N VAL A 39 2.54 -8.56 10.08
CA VAL A 39 2.51 -7.11 9.82
C VAL A 39 3.73 -6.68 9.03
N LYS A 40 4.94 -7.16 9.37
CA LYS A 40 6.16 -6.89 8.59
C LYS A 40 6.04 -7.37 7.16
N ARG A 41 5.49 -8.56 6.94
CA ARG A 41 5.29 -9.10 5.59
C ARG A 41 4.23 -8.30 4.83
N TRP A 42 3.13 -7.92 5.47
CA TRP A 42 2.09 -7.08 4.91
C TRP A 42 2.65 -5.72 4.46
N TRP A 43 3.38 -5.03 5.33
CA TRP A 43 3.96 -3.72 5.02
C TRP A 43 5.00 -3.80 3.91
N ASN A 44 5.84 -4.84 3.92
CA ASN A 44 6.77 -5.06 2.83
C ASN A 44 6.05 -5.30 1.50
N GLN A 45 4.93 -6.02 1.47
CA GLN A 45 4.15 -6.17 0.23
C GLN A 45 3.61 -4.81 -0.25
N PHE A 46 3.08 -3.98 0.65
CA PHE A 46 2.63 -2.62 0.31
C PHE A 46 3.73 -1.79 -0.34
N LEU A 47 4.91 -1.72 0.28
CA LEU A 47 6.05 -0.94 -0.21
C LEU A 47 6.57 -1.40 -1.58
N HIS A 48 6.30 -2.64 -1.98
CA HIS A 48 6.71 -3.18 -3.27
C HIS A 48 5.66 -3.02 -4.36
N ILE A 49 4.50 -2.43 -4.10
CA ILE A 49 3.54 -2.06 -5.16
C ILE A 49 4.17 -0.96 -6.01
N PRO A 50 4.51 -1.23 -7.28
CA PRO A 50 5.22 -0.25 -8.09
C PRO A 50 4.26 0.71 -8.80
N TRP A 51 4.68 1.97 -8.90
CA TRP A 51 3.94 3.05 -9.52
C TRP A 51 4.61 3.50 -10.84
N PRO A 52 3.86 3.72 -11.94
CA PRO A 52 4.42 4.08 -13.24
C PRO A 52 4.89 5.55 -13.31
N ASP A 53 4.53 6.37 -12.33
CA ASP A 53 4.69 7.82 -12.25
C ASP A 53 6.09 8.30 -12.58
N GLU A 54 7.09 7.77 -11.87
CA GLU A 54 8.48 8.16 -12.08
C GLU A 54 8.95 7.85 -13.50
N ILE A 55 8.45 6.75 -14.11
CA ILE A 55 8.80 6.41 -15.49
C ILE A 55 8.10 7.36 -16.46
N ALA A 56 6.83 7.69 -16.22
CA ALA A 56 6.08 8.65 -17.03
C ALA A 56 6.72 10.05 -16.99
N MET A 57 7.15 10.50 -15.81
CA MET A 57 7.88 11.76 -15.64
C MET A 57 9.20 11.75 -16.39
N LEU A 58 10.02 10.70 -16.23
CA LEU A 58 11.30 10.58 -16.95
C LEU A 58 11.12 10.55 -18.47
N LEU A 59 10.11 9.83 -18.95
CA LEU A 59 9.76 9.81 -20.38
C LEU A 59 9.37 11.22 -20.86
N SER A 60 8.56 11.94 -20.08
CA SER A 60 8.14 13.30 -20.41
C SER A 60 9.32 14.28 -20.44
N THR A 61 10.29 14.13 -19.54
CA THR A 61 11.46 15.01 -19.47
C THR A 61 12.50 14.76 -20.56
N TYR A 62 12.78 13.50 -20.89
CA TYR A 62 13.88 13.16 -21.82
C TYR A 62 13.46 13.05 -23.28
N VAL A 63 12.16 12.98 -23.56
CA VAL A 63 11.62 13.07 -24.91
C VAL A 63 11.28 14.52 -25.19
N ILE A 64 11.89 15.10 -26.22
CA ILE A 64 11.74 16.53 -26.54
C ILE A 64 10.66 16.74 -27.60
N ASP A 65 10.33 15.71 -28.38
CA ASP A 65 9.40 15.83 -29.50
C ASP A 65 7.93 15.71 -29.06
N ASP A 66 7.17 16.79 -29.23
CA ASP A 66 5.74 16.87 -28.91
C ASP A 66 4.82 16.26 -29.98
N SER A 67 5.37 15.68 -31.06
CA SER A 67 4.56 15.17 -32.16
C SER A 67 3.55 14.10 -31.71
N THR A 68 2.37 14.09 -32.36
CA THR A 68 1.32 13.09 -32.11
C THR A 68 1.85 11.65 -32.25
N ARG A 69 2.84 11.43 -33.13
CA ARG A 69 3.49 10.13 -33.30
C ARG A 69 4.32 9.74 -32.08
N THR A 70 5.06 10.68 -31.52
CA THR A 70 5.89 10.46 -30.32
C THR A 70 5.03 10.28 -29.08
N LYS A 71 3.99 11.11 -28.89
CA LYS A 71 2.98 10.89 -27.83
C LYS A 71 2.36 9.50 -27.88
N ARG A 72 2.03 8.99 -29.08
CA ARG A 72 1.54 7.60 -29.24
C ARG A 72 2.57 6.56 -28.81
N LYS A 73 3.86 6.76 -29.11
CA LYS A 73 4.94 5.86 -28.65
C LYS A 73 5.09 5.89 -27.12
N LEU A 74 5.07 7.07 -26.51
CA LEU A 74 5.11 7.24 -25.05
C LEU A 74 3.92 6.57 -24.37
N ASN A 75 2.70 6.80 -24.85
CA ASN A 75 1.51 6.12 -24.37
C ASN A 75 1.59 4.60 -24.53
N THR A 76 2.22 4.11 -25.61
CA THR A 76 2.44 2.68 -25.81
C THR A 76 3.43 2.10 -24.78
N VAL A 77 4.52 2.82 -24.47
CA VAL A 77 5.47 2.43 -23.42
C VAL A 77 4.76 2.31 -22.07
N LEU A 78 4.01 3.34 -21.67
CA LEU A 78 3.28 3.32 -20.39
C LEU A 78 2.18 2.26 -20.36
N ARG A 79 1.48 2.04 -21.47
CA ARG A 79 0.50 0.96 -21.60
C ARG A 79 1.13 -0.41 -21.44
N TYR A 80 2.34 -0.63 -21.95
CA TYR A 80 3.08 -1.89 -21.72
C TYR A 80 3.49 -2.07 -20.25
N ILE A 81 3.91 -1.01 -19.57
CA ILE A 81 4.21 -1.06 -18.13
C ILE A 81 2.95 -1.43 -17.34
N ASN A 82 1.82 -0.78 -17.63
CA ASN A 82 0.53 -1.06 -17.00
C ASN A 82 0.00 -2.45 -17.34
N LEU A 83 0.20 -2.92 -18.58
CA LEU A 83 -0.13 -4.29 -18.96
C LEU A 83 0.67 -5.31 -18.14
N SER A 84 1.98 -5.10 -17.97
CA SER A 84 2.80 -5.98 -17.11
C SER A 84 2.35 -5.97 -15.65
N TYR A 85 1.99 -4.80 -15.13
CA TYR A 85 1.42 -4.63 -13.80
C TYR A 85 0.12 -5.45 -13.65
N ILE A 86 -0.83 -5.29 -14.58
CA ILE A 86 -2.12 -6.00 -14.54
C ILE A 86 -1.93 -7.51 -14.67
N LEU A 87 -1.04 -7.97 -15.56
CA LEU A 87 -0.72 -9.40 -15.71
C LEU A 87 -0.11 -10.00 -14.44
N SER A 88 0.74 -9.23 -13.74
CA SER A 88 1.29 -9.63 -12.46
C SER A 88 0.22 -9.65 -11.38
N MET A 89 -0.56 -8.58 -11.24
CA MET A 89 -1.60 -8.46 -10.22
C MET A 89 -2.73 -9.48 -10.41
N ARG A 90 -3.07 -9.85 -11.65
CA ARG A 90 -4.05 -10.92 -11.95
C ARG A 90 -3.66 -12.27 -11.32
N ARG A 91 -2.36 -12.52 -11.09
CA ARG A 91 -1.87 -13.76 -10.48
C ARG A 91 -1.90 -13.73 -8.96
N ILE A 92 -1.90 -12.55 -8.36
CA ILE A 92 -1.72 -12.33 -6.93
C ILE A 92 -3.05 -11.91 -6.27
N SER A 93 -3.79 -11.02 -6.90
CA SER A 93 -5.06 -10.49 -6.39
C SER A 93 -6.28 -11.21 -6.97
N SER A 94 -7.16 -11.67 -6.09
CA SER A 94 -8.43 -12.28 -6.45
C SER A 94 -9.37 -11.29 -7.15
N ARG A 95 -9.43 -10.03 -6.70
CA ARG A 95 -10.21 -8.95 -7.35
C ARG A 95 -9.79 -8.74 -8.81
N VAL A 96 -8.49 -8.62 -9.07
CA VAL A 96 -7.97 -8.42 -10.43
C VAL A 96 -8.20 -9.66 -11.29
N LYS A 97 -8.07 -10.86 -10.71
CA LYS A 97 -8.39 -12.12 -11.40
C LYS A 97 -9.87 -12.22 -11.79
N LYS A 98 -10.78 -11.76 -10.94
CA LYS A 98 -12.23 -11.71 -11.23
C LYS A 98 -12.57 -10.66 -12.30
N ARG A 99 -11.92 -9.49 -12.27
CA ARG A 99 -12.10 -8.45 -13.30
C ARG A 99 -11.56 -8.90 -14.66
N TYR A 100 -10.42 -9.58 -14.65
CA TYR A 100 -9.71 -9.99 -15.86
C TYR A 100 -9.46 -11.50 -15.90
N PRO A 101 -10.50 -12.34 -16.04
CA PRO A 101 -10.34 -13.80 -16.05
C PRO A 101 -9.68 -14.29 -17.34
N LEU A 102 -9.97 -13.65 -18.48
CA LEU A 102 -9.45 -14.00 -19.79
C LEU A 102 -8.64 -12.84 -20.39
N ASP A 103 -7.77 -13.16 -21.34
CA ASP A 103 -6.98 -12.15 -22.07
C ASP A 103 -7.86 -11.26 -22.94
N GLN A 104 -9.00 -11.78 -23.43
CA GLN A 104 -9.97 -11.03 -24.22
C GLN A 104 -10.52 -9.82 -23.46
N ASN A 105 -10.70 -9.93 -22.13
CA ASN A 105 -11.13 -8.81 -21.28
C ASN A 105 -10.10 -7.66 -21.27
N LEU A 106 -8.80 -7.96 -21.41
CA LEU A 106 -7.77 -6.91 -21.53
C LEU A 106 -7.91 -6.16 -22.86
N GLY A 107 -8.29 -6.87 -23.91
CA GLY A 107 -8.55 -6.29 -25.23
C GLY A 107 -9.80 -5.43 -25.22
N ALA A 108 -10.87 -5.89 -24.57
CA ALA A 108 -12.12 -5.14 -24.44
C ALA A 108 -11.94 -3.83 -23.67
N ASP A 109 -11.13 -3.83 -22.60
CA ASP A 109 -10.79 -2.63 -21.81
C ASP A 109 -9.73 -1.74 -22.48
N GLY A 110 -9.24 -2.09 -23.68
CA GLY A 110 -8.24 -1.30 -24.42
C GLY A 110 -6.83 -1.32 -23.82
N ILE A 111 -6.54 -2.22 -22.89
CA ILE A 111 -5.22 -2.34 -22.23
C ILE A 111 -4.19 -2.92 -23.21
N ALA A 112 -4.60 -3.87 -24.06
CA ALA A 112 -3.74 -4.52 -25.04
C ALA A 112 -4.45 -4.63 -26.39
N THR A 113 -3.70 -4.52 -27.48
CA THR A 113 -4.27 -4.75 -28.82
C THR A 113 -4.38 -6.25 -29.10
N PRO A 114 -5.29 -6.68 -30.01
CA PRO A 114 -5.41 -8.10 -30.37
C PRO A 114 -4.10 -8.70 -30.89
N ASN A 115 -3.30 -7.92 -31.60
CA ASN A 115 -1.99 -8.36 -32.11
C ASN A 115 -0.97 -8.56 -30.99
N GLU A 116 -0.95 -7.69 -29.99
CA GLU A 116 -0.10 -7.83 -28.81
C GLU A 116 -0.50 -9.04 -27.98
N LEU A 117 -1.80 -9.26 -27.77
CA LEU A 117 -2.30 -10.45 -27.07
C LEU A 117 -1.90 -11.73 -27.79
N LYS A 118 -2.03 -11.77 -29.12
CA LYS A 118 -1.57 -12.90 -29.94
C LYS A 118 -0.06 -13.14 -29.77
N ARG A 119 0.74 -12.07 -29.74
CA ARG A 119 2.20 -12.15 -29.54
C ARG A 119 2.57 -12.60 -28.13
N LEU A 120 1.83 -12.16 -27.09
CA LEU A 120 2.01 -12.67 -25.73
C LEU A 120 1.77 -14.17 -25.66
N GLN A 121 0.67 -14.64 -26.26
CA GLN A 121 0.30 -16.05 -26.28
C GLN A 121 1.32 -16.89 -27.05
N SER A 122 1.81 -16.41 -28.19
CA SER A 122 2.84 -17.13 -28.97
C SER A 122 4.21 -17.16 -28.28
N SER A 123 4.46 -16.24 -27.35
CA SER A 123 5.70 -16.19 -26.57
C SER A 123 5.71 -17.16 -25.39
N ALA A 124 4.57 -17.79 -25.08
CA ALA A 124 4.46 -18.76 -24.00
C ALA A 124 5.12 -20.10 -24.39
N PRO A 125 5.91 -20.73 -23.50
CA PRO A 125 6.31 -22.11 -23.68
C PRO A 125 5.06 -23.00 -23.76
N LYS A 126 5.07 -24.07 -24.58
CA LYS A 126 3.94 -25.00 -24.70
C LYS A 126 3.42 -25.41 -23.31
N ASN A 127 2.11 -25.27 -23.10
CA ASN A 127 1.37 -25.59 -21.85
C ASN A 127 1.73 -24.75 -20.61
N LYS A 128 2.42 -23.61 -20.74
CA LYS A 128 2.70 -22.69 -19.61
C LYS A 128 2.09 -21.31 -19.84
N GLN A 129 1.79 -20.61 -18.75
CA GLN A 129 1.38 -19.21 -18.81
C GLN A 129 2.54 -18.34 -19.29
N TYR A 130 2.26 -17.35 -20.15
CA TYR A 130 3.27 -16.39 -20.58
C TYR A 130 3.80 -15.57 -19.40
N TRP A 131 5.03 -15.10 -19.54
CA TRP A 131 5.71 -14.37 -18.47
C TRP A 131 5.21 -12.93 -18.38
N TYR A 132 4.82 -12.48 -17.18
CA TYR A 132 4.24 -11.16 -16.94
C TYR A 132 5.16 -10.00 -17.34
N ALA A 133 6.48 -10.21 -17.38
CA ALA A 133 7.46 -9.16 -17.69
C ALA A 133 7.68 -8.93 -19.19
N ILE A 134 7.09 -9.75 -20.08
CA ILE A 134 7.25 -9.59 -21.54
C ILE A 134 6.92 -8.16 -22.01
N PRO A 135 5.82 -7.51 -21.57
CA PRO A 135 5.55 -6.13 -21.95
C PRO A 135 6.63 -5.13 -21.49
N ILE A 136 7.31 -5.38 -20.36
CA ILE A 136 8.41 -4.50 -19.91
C ILE A 136 9.58 -4.58 -20.89
N PHE A 137 9.87 -5.75 -21.49
CA PHE A 137 10.87 -5.84 -22.55
C PHE A 137 10.45 -5.06 -23.80
N TRP A 138 9.16 -5.08 -24.16
CA TRP A 138 8.66 -4.28 -25.27
C TRP A 138 8.78 -2.77 -24.98
N ALA A 139 8.49 -2.36 -23.75
CA ALA A 139 8.68 -0.99 -23.28
C ALA A 139 10.17 -0.56 -23.41
N SER A 140 11.09 -1.38 -22.90
CA SER A 140 12.53 -1.12 -23.02
C SER A 140 12.98 -1.02 -24.49
N HIS A 141 12.48 -1.90 -25.36
CA HIS A 141 12.81 -1.86 -26.79
C HIS A 141 12.30 -0.58 -27.47
N LEU A 142 11.09 -0.11 -27.14
CA LEU A 142 10.57 1.16 -27.63
C LEU A 142 11.41 2.35 -27.15
N VAL A 143 11.90 2.34 -25.91
CA VAL A 143 12.81 3.38 -25.40
C VAL A 143 14.13 3.38 -26.18
N SER A 144 14.71 2.21 -26.46
CA SER A 144 15.89 2.10 -27.34
C SER A 144 15.62 2.58 -28.77
N GLU A 145 14.43 2.31 -29.30
CA GLU A 145 14.03 2.79 -30.63
C GLU A 145 13.94 4.33 -30.65
N LEU A 146 13.33 4.96 -29.64
CA LEU A 146 13.28 6.42 -29.52
C LEU A 146 14.68 7.04 -29.49
N ARG A 147 15.65 6.37 -28.88
CA ARG A 147 17.05 6.78 -28.90
C ARG A 147 17.67 6.65 -30.29
N SER A 148 17.44 5.54 -31.00
CA SER A 148 17.95 5.34 -32.36
C SER A 148 17.38 6.34 -33.38
N LEU A 149 16.16 6.81 -33.14
CA LEU A 149 15.50 7.84 -33.95
C LEU A 149 15.97 9.26 -33.61
N GLY A 150 16.83 9.43 -32.60
CA GLY A 150 17.32 10.74 -32.15
C GLY A 150 16.28 11.56 -31.40
N ILE A 151 15.14 10.98 -31.02
CA ILE A 151 14.09 11.67 -30.24
C ILE A 151 14.56 11.88 -28.79
N ILE A 152 15.22 10.86 -28.23
CA ILE A 152 15.96 10.99 -26.98
C ILE A 152 17.42 11.30 -27.34
N ILE A 153 17.90 12.49 -26.96
CA ILE A 153 19.26 12.92 -27.31
C ILE A 153 20.30 12.34 -26.34
N SER A 154 19.96 12.29 -25.05
CA SER A 154 20.90 11.92 -23.98
C SER A 154 20.90 10.42 -23.70
N ASP A 155 22.07 9.78 -23.80
CA ASP A 155 22.27 8.38 -23.38
C ASP A 155 22.01 8.18 -21.88
N HIS A 156 22.33 9.18 -21.07
CA HIS A 156 22.01 9.19 -19.64
C HIS A 156 20.50 9.14 -19.39
N GLY A 157 19.70 9.83 -20.20
CA GLY A 157 18.24 9.77 -20.12
C GLY A 157 17.69 8.37 -20.39
N VAL A 158 18.25 7.70 -21.41
CA VAL A 158 17.90 6.31 -21.74
C VAL A 158 18.26 5.39 -20.57
N GLU A 159 19.47 5.50 -20.02
CA GLU A 159 19.88 4.69 -18.86
C GLU A 159 18.97 4.92 -17.66
N ALA A 160 18.62 6.17 -17.34
CA ALA A 160 17.73 6.52 -16.24
C ALA A 160 16.35 5.86 -16.39
N ILE A 161 15.75 5.93 -17.59
CA ILE A 161 14.45 5.31 -17.90
C ILE A 161 14.54 3.78 -17.78
N LEU A 162 15.55 3.15 -18.41
CA LEU A 162 15.72 1.70 -18.39
C LEU A 162 16.01 1.16 -16.98
N LYS A 163 16.80 1.88 -16.18
CA LYS A 163 17.04 1.55 -14.77
C LYS A 163 15.75 1.60 -13.97
N ARG A 164 14.91 2.62 -14.19
CA ARG A 164 13.61 2.72 -13.50
C ARG A 164 12.64 1.62 -13.93
N LEU A 165 12.60 1.26 -15.21
CA LEU A 165 11.86 0.09 -15.71
C LEU A 165 12.29 -1.21 -15.02
N GLN A 166 13.60 -1.40 -14.81
CA GLN A 166 14.12 -2.59 -14.15
C GLN A 166 13.76 -2.63 -12.66
N VAL A 167 13.75 -1.48 -11.97
CA VAL A 167 13.26 -1.37 -10.59
C VAL A 167 11.77 -1.74 -10.52
N PHE A 168 10.94 -1.19 -11.42
CA PHE A 168 9.52 -1.52 -11.52
C PHE A 168 9.28 -3.03 -11.70
N ARG A 169 10.00 -3.66 -12.64
CA ARG A 169 9.94 -5.12 -12.86
C ARG A 169 10.37 -5.90 -11.61
N SER A 170 11.42 -5.45 -10.92
CA SER A 170 11.95 -6.11 -9.73
C SER A 170 10.96 -6.04 -8.56
N SER A 171 10.24 -4.93 -8.41
CA SER A 171 9.16 -4.78 -7.44
C SER A 171 8.00 -5.75 -7.74
N LEU A 172 7.56 -5.86 -8.99
CA LEU A 172 6.57 -6.89 -9.40
C LEU A 172 7.08 -8.31 -9.11
N ALA A 173 8.37 -8.59 -9.37
CA ALA A 173 8.96 -9.88 -9.08
C ALA A 173 8.92 -10.21 -7.57
N ARG A 174 9.22 -9.24 -6.70
CA ARG A 174 9.15 -9.41 -5.24
C ARG A 174 7.72 -9.73 -4.78
N LEU A 175 6.71 -9.05 -5.33
CA LEU A 175 5.31 -9.38 -5.05
C LEU A 175 4.93 -10.80 -5.49
N ASN A 176 5.36 -11.23 -6.67
CA ASN A 176 5.15 -12.61 -7.12
C ASN A 176 5.85 -13.63 -6.21
N ILE A 177 7.04 -13.31 -5.68
CA ILE A 177 7.74 -14.17 -4.73
C ILE A 177 6.97 -14.28 -3.43
N TYR A 178 6.41 -13.19 -2.91
CA TYR A 178 5.52 -13.26 -1.75
C TYR A 178 4.33 -14.19 -2.03
N ASN A 179 3.67 -14.05 -3.17
CA ASN A 179 2.56 -14.95 -3.53
C ASN A 179 2.99 -16.42 -3.72
N MET A 180 4.21 -16.66 -4.21
CA MET A 180 4.73 -18.01 -4.42
C MET A 180 5.14 -18.68 -3.10
N ILE A 181 5.74 -17.91 -2.18
CA ILE A 181 6.17 -18.38 -0.87
C ILE A 181 5.12 -17.96 0.14
N ASN A 182 4.13 -18.85 0.31
CA ASN A 182 3.07 -18.69 1.30
C ASN A 182 3.65 -18.53 2.71
N PHE A 183 2.89 -17.85 3.56
CA PHE A 183 3.22 -17.76 4.97
C PHE A 183 3.29 -19.18 5.58
N PRO A 184 4.35 -19.54 6.34
CA PRO A 184 4.52 -20.90 6.83
C PRO A 184 3.33 -21.35 7.69
N LEU A 185 2.67 -22.44 7.28
CA LEU A 185 1.46 -22.93 7.94
C LEU A 185 1.67 -23.22 9.44
N GLY A 186 2.84 -23.71 9.82
CA GLY A 186 3.17 -24.01 11.22
C GLY A 186 3.07 -22.80 12.15
N PHE A 187 3.38 -21.59 11.67
CA PHE A 187 3.28 -20.37 12.48
C PHE A 187 1.82 -20.04 12.80
N THR A 188 0.95 -20.09 11.78
CA THR A 188 -0.49 -19.90 11.96
C THR A 188 -1.07 -20.98 12.86
N GLN A 189 -0.70 -22.25 12.64
CA GLN A 189 -1.17 -23.37 13.47
C GLN A 189 -0.79 -23.22 14.95
N VAL A 190 0.47 -22.87 15.23
CA VAL A 190 0.94 -22.67 16.62
C VAL A 190 0.20 -21.50 17.28
N ALA A 191 0.01 -20.39 16.57
CA ALA A 191 -0.71 -19.23 17.09
C ALA A 191 -2.18 -19.56 17.39
N THR A 192 -2.88 -20.21 16.45
CA THR A 192 -4.28 -20.62 16.62
C THR A 192 -4.43 -21.65 17.73
N LEU A 193 -3.58 -22.69 17.77
CA LEU A 193 -3.63 -23.73 18.81
C LEU A 193 -3.36 -23.14 20.20
N THR A 194 -2.37 -22.26 20.33
CA THR A 194 -2.04 -21.60 21.60
C THR A 194 -3.23 -20.76 22.09
N THR A 195 -3.84 -20.01 21.17
CA THR A 195 -4.99 -19.14 21.46
C THR A 195 -6.23 -19.96 21.85
N TYR A 196 -6.54 -21.02 21.12
CA TYR A 196 -7.70 -21.88 21.43
C TYR A 196 -7.49 -22.71 22.70
N SER A 197 -6.28 -23.19 22.96
CA SER A 197 -5.95 -23.88 24.22
C SER A 197 -6.10 -22.94 25.42
N TYR A 198 -5.71 -21.67 25.25
CA TYR A 198 -5.96 -20.62 26.25
C TYR A 198 -7.45 -20.40 26.47
N TYR A 199 -8.26 -20.34 25.40
CA TYR A 199 -9.72 -20.17 25.53
C TYR A 199 -10.39 -21.33 26.23
N ILE A 200 -10.09 -22.56 25.83
CA ILE A 200 -10.64 -23.77 26.46
C ILE A 200 -10.30 -23.76 27.95
N SER A 201 -9.02 -23.56 28.29
CA SER A 201 -8.58 -23.51 29.70
C SER A 201 -9.23 -22.36 30.48
N SER A 202 -9.45 -21.21 29.84
CA SER A 202 -10.06 -20.04 30.47
C SER A 202 -11.55 -20.20 30.70
N ILE A 203 -12.28 -20.84 29.78
CA ILE A 203 -13.73 -21.09 29.91
C ILE A 203 -14.03 -21.89 31.18
N PHE A 204 -13.25 -22.93 31.45
CA PHE A 204 -13.38 -23.72 32.69
C PHE A 204 -12.73 -23.02 33.89
N GLY A 205 -11.57 -22.37 33.68
CA GLY A 205 -10.82 -21.69 34.74
C GLY A 205 -11.56 -20.50 35.35
N TRP A 206 -12.45 -19.84 34.61
CA TRP A 206 -13.18 -18.64 35.06
C TRP A 206 -14.60 -18.91 35.53
N GLN A 207 -15.03 -20.18 35.60
CA GLN A 207 -16.33 -20.51 36.19
C GLN A 207 -16.36 -20.08 37.66
N PHE A 208 -17.41 -19.36 38.06
CA PHE A 208 -17.68 -19.10 39.47
C PHE A 208 -18.12 -20.40 40.13
N LEU A 209 -17.44 -20.78 41.22
CA LEU A 209 -17.72 -22.02 41.95
C LEU A 209 -18.55 -21.70 43.20
N ASP A 210 -19.14 -22.73 43.82
CA ASP A 210 -19.93 -22.57 45.03
C ASP A 210 -19.12 -21.89 46.15
N VAL A 211 -19.57 -20.70 46.54
CA VAL A 211 -18.93 -19.85 47.56
C VAL A 211 -18.86 -20.57 48.92
N LYS A 212 -19.81 -21.49 49.19
CA LYS A 212 -19.84 -22.26 50.44
C LYS A 212 -18.63 -23.19 50.59
N GLN A 213 -17.96 -23.52 49.50
CA GLN A 213 -16.77 -24.37 49.50
C GLN A 213 -15.49 -23.64 49.91
N ASN A 214 -15.53 -22.30 49.98
CA ASN A 214 -14.41 -21.46 50.43
C ASN A 214 -13.07 -21.76 49.73
N TYR A 215 -13.09 -21.95 48.41
CA TYR A 215 -11.86 -22.08 47.61
C TYR A 215 -11.08 -20.76 47.58
N ASP A 216 -9.74 -20.85 47.63
CA ASP A 216 -8.85 -19.69 47.58
C ASP A 216 -9.09 -18.84 46.33
N HIS A 217 -9.11 -17.52 46.51
CA HIS A 217 -9.36 -16.52 45.45
C HIS A 217 -10.70 -16.64 44.71
N ARG A 218 -11.70 -17.39 45.24
CA ARG A 218 -13.04 -17.56 44.66
C ARG A 218 -14.15 -17.33 45.69
N LYS A 219 -14.16 -16.14 46.29
CA LYS A 219 -15.11 -15.76 47.36
C LYS A 219 -16.34 -14.99 46.88
N VAL A 220 -16.37 -14.64 45.59
CA VAL A 220 -17.42 -13.80 45.00
C VAL A 220 -17.91 -14.49 43.73
N ASP A 221 -19.23 -14.56 43.58
CA ASP A 221 -19.89 -14.99 42.35
C ASP A 221 -20.52 -13.75 41.70
N LEU A 222 -19.94 -13.33 40.56
CA LEU A 222 -20.43 -12.19 39.78
C LEU A 222 -21.36 -12.63 38.64
N TYR A 223 -21.60 -13.94 38.47
CA TYR A 223 -22.30 -14.58 37.37
C TYR A 223 -21.64 -14.38 35.98
N VAL A 224 -21.22 -13.15 35.64
CA VAL A 224 -20.57 -12.79 34.37
C VAL A 224 -19.09 -12.44 34.60
N PRO A 225 -18.15 -13.16 33.98
CA PRO A 225 -16.72 -12.90 34.13
C PRO A 225 -16.25 -11.75 33.20
N VAL A 226 -16.65 -10.51 33.48
CA VAL A 226 -16.41 -9.33 32.61
C VAL A 226 -14.92 -9.16 32.22
N ILE A 227 -14.00 -9.24 33.19
CA ILE A 227 -12.55 -9.10 32.92
C ILE A 227 -12.03 -10.26 32.04
N GLY A 228 -12.55 -11.47 32.25
CA GLY A 228 -12.21 -12.63 31.41
C GLY A 228 -12.67 -12.44 29.97
N ILE A 229 -13.91 -11.98 29.78
CA ILE A 229 -14.45 -11.66 28.46
C ILE A 229 -13.59 -10.60 27.75
N LEU A 230 -13.22 -9.52 28.45
CA LEU A 230 -12.33 -8.49 27.89
C LEU A 230 -10.97 -9.07 27.45
N ARG A 231 -10.38 -9.99 28.23
CA ARG A 231 -9.14 -10.68 27.82
C ARG A 231 -9.32 -11.55 26.59
N LEU A 232 -10.45 -12.26 26.47
CA LEU A 232 -10.76 -13.05 25.26
C LEU A 232 -10.91 -12.15 24.04
N ILE A 233 -11.64 -11.03 24.18
CA ILE A 233 -11.80 -10.05 23.09
C ILE A 233 -10.43 -9.52 22.67
N PHE A 234 -9.56 -9.19 23.61
CA PHE A 234 -8.21 -8.70 23.32
C PHE A 234 -7.39 -9.71 22.51
N TYR A 235 -7.24 -10.95 22.99
CA TYR A 235 -6.45 -11.97 22.30
C TYR A 235 -7.09 -12.44 20.99
N SER A 236 -8.43 -12.45 20.92
CA SER A 236 -9.17 -12.79 19.70
C SER A 236 -8.99 -11.71 18.64
N GLY A 237 -9.16 -10.44 19.02
CA GLY A 237 -8.87 -9.30 18.16
C GLY A 237 -7.43 -9.32 17.68
N TRP A 238 -6.47 -9.62 18.54
CA TRP A 238 -5.06 -9.65 18.16
C TRP A 238 -4.75 -10.77 17.16
N LEU A 239 -5.32 -11.98 17.34
CA LEU A 239 -5.23 -13.05 16.34
C LEU A 239 -5.92 -12.65 15.03
N LYS A 240 -7.08 -12.00 15.10
CA LYS A 240 -7.85 -11.55 13.93
C LYS A 240 -7.13 -10.49 13.11
N VAL A 241 -6.36 -9.60 13.74
CA VAL A 241 -5.48 -8.66 13.02
C VAL A 241 -4.49 -9.41 12.13
N ALA A 242 -3.85 -10.47 12.64
CA ALA A 242 -2.95 -11.27 11.81
C ALA A 242 -3.69 -12.06 10.73
N GLU A 243 -4.89 -12.58 11.00
CA GLU A 243 -5.70 -13.29 9.99
C GLU A 243 -6.14 -12.36 8.84
N ALA A 244 -6.51 -11.11 9.14
CA ALA A 244 -6.87 -10.12 8.13
C ALA A 244 -5.67 -9.72 7.26
N LEU A 245 -4.49 -9.57 7.86
CA LEU A 245 -3.30 -9.06 7.15
C LEU A 245 -2.47 -10.15 6.43
N ILE A 246 -2.79 -11.43 6.63
CA ILE A 246 -2.00 -12.54 6.07
C ILE A 246 -2.01 -12.56 4.54
N ASN A 247 -3.12 -12.15 3.92
CA ASN A 247 -3.30 -12.11 2.47
C ASN A 247 -3.91 -10.76 2.02
N PRO A 248 -3.10 -9.71 1.88
CA PRO A 248 -3.60 -8.36 1.59
C PRO A 248 -4.11 -8.14 0.15
N PHE A 249 -4.08 -9.17 -0.69
CA PHE A 249 -4.52 -9.10 -2.09
C PHE A 249 -5.87 -9.81 -2.29
N GLY A 250 -6.56 -10.13 -1.20
CA GLY A 250 -7.87 -10.78 -1.20
C GLY A 250 -9.03 -9.83 -1.52
N GLU A 251 -10.15 -10.10 -0.86
CA GLU A 251 -11.42 -9.38 -1.02
C GLU A 251 -11.94 -8.76 0.27
N ASP A 252 -11.15 -8.81 1.34
CA ASP A 252 -11.53 -8.25 2.63
C ASP A 252 -11.51 -6.72 2.59
N VAL A 253 -12.20 -6.08 3.54
CA VAL A 253 -12.37 -4.61 3.58
C VAL A 253 -11.02 -3.88 3.71
N ASP A 254 -10.08 -4.48 4.45
CA ASP A 254 -8.76 -3.89 4.72
C ASP A 254 -7.67 -4.32 3.71
N ASP A 255 -8.02 -5.12 2.71
CA ASP A 255 -7.11 -5.53 1.65
C ASP A 255 -6.81 -4.39 0.68
N PHE A 256 -5.66 -4.46 0.00
CA PHE A 256 -5.28 -3.44 -0.97
C PHE A 256 -6.28 -3.32 -2.13
N GLU A 257 -6.71 -2.09 -2.41
CA GLU A 257 -7.63 -1.75 -3.50
C GLU A 257 -6.91 -1.72 -4.86
N ILE A 258 -6.35 -2.86 -5.28
CA ILE A 258 -5.55 -2.96 -6.51
C ILE A 258 -6.34 -2.54 -7.76
N ASP A 259 -7.66 -2.73 -7.76
CA ASP A 259 -8.52 -2.28 -8.86
C ASP A 259 -8.49 -0.76 -9.06
N GLU A 260 -8.53 0.00 -7.96
CA GLU A 260 -8.42 1.45 -7.98
C GLU A 260 -7.02 1.88 -8.38
N TYR A 261 -5.97 1.17 -7.91
CA TYR A 261 -4.60 1.47 -8.33
C TYR A 261 -4.41 1.26 -9.84
N ILE A 262 -5.03 0.23 -10.43
CA ILE A 262 -5.01 0.02 -11.88
C ILE A 262 -5.68 1.19 -12.60
N LYS A 263 -6.90 1.58 -12.19
CA LYS A 263 -7.63 2.69 -12.81
C LYS A 263 -6.81 3.98 -12.74
N ARG A 264 -6.31 4.30 -11.55
CA ARG A 264 -5.46 5.46 -11.30
C ARG A 264 -4.20 5.45 -12.16
N ASN A 265 -3.51 4.31 -12.25
CA ASN A 265 -2.27 4.20 -13.02
C ASN A 265 -2.51 4.40 -14.52
N LEU A 266 -3.60 3.84 -15.07
CA LEU A 266 -3.97 4.03 -16.47
C LEU A 266 -4.30 5.50 -16.76
N GLN A 267 -5.12 6.13 -15.91
CA GLN A 267 -5.53 7.54 -16.07
C GLN A 267 -4.34 8.49 -15.95
N LEU A 268 -3.54 8.35 -14.90
CA LEU A 268 -2.43 9.27 -14.65
C LEU A 268 -1.32 9.13 -15.70
N SER A 269 -1.04 7.89 -16.13
CA SER A 269 -0.04 7.64 -17.19
C SER A 269 -0.41 8.39 -18.47
N SER A 270 -1.67 8.31 -18.91
CA SER A 270 -2.14 9.03 -20.09
C SER A 270 -2.16 10.54 -19.86
N PHE A 271 -2.60 11.00 -18.68
CA PHE A 271 -2.65 12.43 -18.35
C PHE A 271 -1.27 13.09 -18.41
N ILE A 272 -0.23 12.46 -17.86
CA ILE A 272 1.13 13.02 -17.88
C ILE A 272 1.62 13.24 -19.31
N ILE A 273 1.37 12.29 -20.22
CA ILE A 273 1.82 12.40 -21.61
C ILE A 273 0.96 13.34 -22.44
N GLU A 274 -0.36 13.38 -22.19
CA GLU A 274 -1.28 14.18 -22.99
C GLU A 274 -1.34 15.64 -22.58
N LYS A 275 -1.10 15.95 -21.29
CA LYS A 275 -1.32 17.28 -20.70
C LYS A 275 -0.10 17.91 -20.06
N LEU A 276 0.92 17.12 -19.68
CA LEU A 276 2.10 17.65 -19.00
C LEU A 276 3.38 17.50 -19.83
N HIS A 277 3.28 16.89 -21.01
CA HIS A 277 4.43 16.75 -21.91
C HIS A 277 4.75 18.07 -22.59
N ASP A 278 5.98 18.55 -22.39
CA ASP A 278 6.47 19.84 -22.90
C ASP A 278 5.60 21.07 -22.50
N GLU A 279 4.76 20.90 -21.47
CA GLU A 279 3.90 21.95 -20.93
C GLU A 279 4.40 22.38 -19.54
N ALA A 280 4.85 23.62 -19.43
CA ALA A 280 5.14 24.28 -18.16
C ALA A 280 4.47 25.66 -18.13
N PRO A 281 4.01 26.14 -16.96
CA PRO A 281 3.55 27.51 -16.81
C PRO A 281 4.63 28.51 -17.26
N PRO A 282 4.25 29.70 -17.74
CA PRO A 282 5.21 30.73 -18.11
C PRO A 282 6.06 31.11 -16.89
N LEU A 283 7.34 31.43 -17.15
CA LEU A 283 8.26 31.90 -16.14
C LEU A 283 7.69 33.16 -15.46
N CYS A 284 7.75 33.19 -14.14
CA CYS A 284 7.42 34.36 -13.34
C CYS A 284 8.60 34.70 -12.42
N ASP A 285 8.80 35.99 -12.15
CA ASP A 285 9.92 36.48 -11.32
C ASP A 285 9.82 36.08 -9.84
N GLY A 286 8.79 35.31 -9.47
CA GLY A 286 8.53 34.89 -8.11
C GLY A 286 8.31 36.08 -7.17
N VAL A 287 8.62 35.89 -5.89
CA VAL A 287 8.67 36.99 -4.93
C VAL A 287 10.10 37.51 -4.91
N ILE A 288 10.33 38.66 -5.54
CA ILE A 288 11.59 39.40 -5.41
C ILE A 288 11.65 39.89 -3.97
N LEU A 289 12.40 39.19 -3.11
CA LEU A 289 12.79 39.72 -1.82
C LEU A 289 13.69 40.90 -2.12
N ALA A 290 13.18 42.13 -1.93
CA ALA A 290 13.93 43.35 -2.19
C ALA A 290 15.32 43.22 -1.56
N GLU A 291 16.36 43.35 -2.38
CA GLU A 291 17.74 43.42 -1.89
C GLU A 291 17.78 44.51 -0.81
N ALA A 292 18.28 44.14 0.38
CA ALA A 292 18.44 45.09 1.47
C ALA A 292 19.23 46.28 0.91
N PRO A 293 18.77 47.53 1.11
CA PRO A 293 19.44 48.67 0.53
C PRO A 293 20.90 48.65 0.98
N GLU A 294 21.82 48.58 0.02
CA GLU A 294 23.22 48.88 0.28
C GLU A 294 23.25 50.19 1.05
N ILE A 295 23.76 50.14 2.29
CA ILE A 295 24.01 51.32 3.09
C ILE A 295 25.11 52.08 2.36
N ARG A 296 24.73 52.97 1.43
CA ARG A 296 25.61 53.98 0.88
C ARG A 296 25.96 54.92 2.03
N VAL A 297 27.13 54.69 2.62
CA VAL A 297 27.80 55.65 3.50
C VAL A 297 27.97 56.93 2.69
N GLY A 298 27.23 57.96 3.09
CA GLY A 298 27.09 59.19 2.32
C GLY A 298 28.37 59.99 2.24
N THR A 299 28.73 60.41 1.03
CA THR A 299 29.39 61.70 0.82
C THR A 299 28.41 62.65 0.17
N ARG A 300 28.08 63.68 0.95
CA ARG A 300 27.21 64.81 0.67
C ARG A 300 27.73 65.60 -0.54
N ASN A 301 26.90 65.78 -1.58
CA ASN A 301 26.70 67.09 -2.21
C ASN A 301 25.61 67.08 -3.30
N GLU A 302 24.58 67.89 -3.02
CA GLU A 302 23.90 68.84 -3.90
C GLU A 302 23.46 68.47 -5.34
N ARG A 303 22.13 68.60 -5.52
CA ARG A 303 21.37 69.33 -6.56
C ARG A 303 20.50 68.53 -7.54
N LEU A 304 19.21 68.90 -7.45
CA LEU A 304 18.24 69.18 -8.52
C LEU A 304 17.45 68.02 -9.16
N ARG A 305 16.15 68.06 -8.84
CA ARG A 305 14.96 67.90 -9.71
C ARG A 305 14.69 66.53 -10.35
N HIS A 306 13.64 65.86 -9.89
CA HIS A 306 12.28 65.95 -10.46
C HIS A 306 11.41 64.82 -9.87
N SER A 307 10.18 65.20 -9.53
CA SER A 307 9.01 64.37 -9.21
C SER A 307 8.93 63.04 -9.96
N VAL A 308 8.86 61.94 -9.22
CA VAL A 308 8.27 60.67 -9.70
C VAL A 308 7.29 60.19 -8.64
N CYS A 309 6.04 60.03 -9.06
CA CYS A 309 4.92 59.52 -8.27
C CYS A 309 5.25 58.13 -7.71
N ILE A 310 5.01 57.97 -6.41
CA ILE A 310 5.03 56.69 -5.71
C ILE A 310 3.72 55.95 -6.02
N PRO A 311 3.72 54.72 -6.58
CA PRO A 311 2.62 53.81 -6.35
C PRO A 311 2.84 53.10 -5.02
N VAL A 312 1.81 53.19 -4.19
CA VAL A 312 1.66 52.63 -2.86
C VAL A 312 2.02 51.14 -2.84
N ALA A 313 2.96 50.77 -1.97
CA ALA A 313 3.23 49.39 -1.62
C ALA A 313 1.96 48.77 -1.02
N HIS A 314 1.35 47.82 -1.75
CA HIS A 314 0.32 46.97 -1.18
C HIS A 314 0.98 46.09 -0.10
N ARG A 315 0.78 46.48 1.17
CA ARG A 315 1.03 45.59 2.31
C ARG A 315 0.13 44.37 2.13
N LEU A 316 0.74 43.20 2.00
CA LEU A 316 0.02 41.93 2.05
C LEU A 316 -0.63 41.79 3.43
N SER A 317 -1.96 41.92 3.42
CA SER A 317 -2.82 41.52 4.53
C SER A 317 -2.72 40.00 4.69
N ALA A 318 -2.50 39.55 5.93
CA ALA A 318 -2.39 38.16 6.34
C ALA A 318 -3.73 37.39 6.18
N LYS A 319 -4.16 37.16 4.94
CA LYS A 319 -5.34 36.33 4.59
C LYS A 319 -4.98 35.09 3.78
N GLY A 320 -3.77 34.56 3.95
CA GLY A 320 -3.30 33.32 3.30
C GLY A 320 -3.00 32.14 4.24
N ALA A 321 -3.14 32.30 5.56
CA ALA A 321 -2.70 31.28 6.52
C ALA A 321 -3.66 30.07 6.68
N ASN A 322 -4.79 30.05 5.98
CA ASN A 322 -5.81 29.00 6.13
C ASN A 322 -5.89 27.98 4.97
N LEU A 323 -4.88 27.92 4.09
CA LEU A 323 -4.87 26.99 2.96
C LEU A 323 -4.09 25.68 3.20
N PHE A 324 -3.53 25.45 4.39
CA PHE A 324 -2.77 24.24 4.72
C PHE A 324 -3.28 23.44 5.93
N PHE A 325 -4.46 23.76 6.47
CA PHE A 325 -5.12 22.96 7.52
C PHE A 325 -6.59 22.69 7.19
N GLY A 326 -6.82 21.76 6.28
CA GLY A 326 -8.05 20.96 6.24
C GLY A 326 -7.63 19.49 6.25
N THR A 327 -8.14 18.59 7.07
CA THR A 327 -9.20 18.64 8.08
C THR A 327 -8.87 17.53 9.08
N TYR A 328 -8.38 17.88 10.28
CA TYR A 328 -8.32 16.94 11.43
C TYR A 328 -9.73 16.69 12.03
N THR A 329 -10.76 17.33 11.48
CA THR A 329 -12.16 17.29 11.93
C THR A 329 -13.00 16.18 11.29
N ASP A 330 -12.45 15.37 10.37
CA ASP A 330 -13.18 14.24 9.77
C ASP A 330 -13.03 12.92 10.56
N ILE A 331 -12.20 12.89 11.61
CA ILE A 331 -11.94 11.68 12.41
C ILE A 331 -12.95 11.49 13.56
N VAL A 332 -13.83 12.47 13.83
CA VAL A 332 -14.84 12.38 14.92
C VAL A 332 -16.26 12.07 14.39
N LYS A 333 -16.42 11.76 13.10
CA LYS A 333 -17.70 11.30 12.53
C LYS A 333 -17.76 9.80 12.22
N GLN A 334 -16.73 9.04 12.61
CA GLN A 334 -16.65 7.59 12.45
C GLN A 334 -16.28 6.83 13.74
N ILE A 335 -16.57 7.43 14.89
CA ILE A 335 -16.70 6.76 16.19
C ILE A 335 -18.10 7.09 16.70
#